data_AF-A0A3S0RG03-F1
#
_entry.id   AF-A0A3S0RG03-F1
#
_cell.length_a   1.000
_cell.length_b   1.000
_cell.length_c   1.000
_cell.angle_alpha   90.00
_cell.angle_beta   90.00
_cell.angle_gamma   90.00
#
_symmetry.space_group_name_H-M   'P 1'
#
loop_
_entity.id
_entity.type
_entity.pdbx_description
1 polymer ?
#
loop_
_entity_poly.entity_id
_entity_poly.type
_entity_poly.pdbx_seq_one_letter_code
_entity_poly.pdbx_strand_id
1 'polypeptide(L)' 'MLAGSAIAAEHSGTQEEQQACTPDVFRLCSAQIPNEDRIVACLNKHMAKLSPACREVMRGDSAKTKSREKR' A
#
# COMPACT_ATOMS: atom_id res chain seq x y z
N MET A 1 -26.71 7.87 -27.02
CA MET A 1 -26.53 6.50 -26.46
C MET A 1 -25.05 6.15 -26.43
N LEU A 2 -24.28 6.56 -25.42
CA LEU A 2 -22.90 6.08 -25.25
C LEU A 2 -22.56 5.78 -23.78
N ALA A 3 -22.33 4.48 -23.57
CA ALA A 3 -21.57 3.73 -22.57
C ALA A 3 -20.97 4.45 -21.35
N GLY A 4 -21.25 3.86 -20.18
CA GLY A 4 -20.71 4.23 -18.89
C GLY A 4 -19.18 4.14 -18.78
N SER A 5 -18.62 5.08 -18.05
CA SER A 5 -17.25 5.02 -17.57
C SER A 5 -17.28 4.48 -16.14
N ALA A 6 -16.83 3.24 -15.97
CA ALA A 6 -16.61 2.64 -14.67
C ALA A 6 -15.58 3.48 -13.90
N ILE A 7 -16.03 4.13 -12.83
CA ILE A 7 -15.19 4.74 -11.81
C ILE A 7 -14.40 3.63 -11.11
N ALA A 8 -13.14 3.45 -11.52
CA ALA A 8 -12.18 2.68 -10.75
C ALA A 8 -11.83 3.50 -9.49
N ALA A 9 -12.36 3.07 -8.35
CA ALA A 9 -11.95 3.57 -7.04
C ALA A 9 -10.51 3.11 -6.76
N GLU A 10 -9.52 3.84 -7.27
CA GLU A 10 -8.11 3.62 -6.96
C GLU A 10 -7.77 4.22 -5.60
N HIS A 11 -8.08 3.46 -4.54
CA HIS A 11 -7.47 3.66 -3.23
C HIS A 11 -6.07 3.06 -3.25
N SER A 12 -5.10 3.88 -2.86
CA SER A 12 -3.71 3.55 -2.55
C SER A 12 -3.65 2.32 -1.65
N GLY A 13 -3.32 1.15 -2.20
CA GLY A 13 -3.50 -0.13 -1.51
C GLY A 13 -4.97 -0.42 -1.17
N THR A 14 -5.46 -1.61 -1.52
CA THR A 14 -6.76 -2.03 -1.01
C THR A 14 -6.77 -1.95 0.51
N GLN A 15 -7.91 -1.64 1.13
CA GLN A 15 -7.99 -1.62 2.60
C GLN A 15 -7.52 -2.94 3.21
N GLU A 16 -7.68 -4.04 2.48
CA GLU A 16 -7.17 -5.37 2.83
C GLU A 16 -5.63 -5.41 2.86
N GLU A 17 -4.96 -4.81 1.87
CA GLU A 17 -3.49 -4.65 1.84
C GLU A 17 -2.98 -3.79 3.00
N GLN A 18 -3.67 -2.69 3.30
CA GLN A 18 -3.34 -1.84 4.44
C GLN A 18 -3.55 -2.55 5.78
N GLN A 19 -4.61 -3.35 5.91
CA GLN A 19 -4.87 -4.19 7.08
C GLN A 19 -3.80 -5.27 7.29
N ALA A 20 -3.26 -5.84 6.20
CA ALA A 20 -2.14 -6.78 6.27
C ALA A 20 -0.87 -6.13 6.84
N CYS A 21 -0.62 -4.86 6.50
CA CYS A 21 0.53 -4.10 7.02
C CYS A 21 0.29 -3.43 8.37
N THR A 22 -0.97 -3.16 8.73
CA THR A 22 -1.37 -2.51 10.00
C THR A 22 -0.65 -3.04 11.25
N PRO A 23 -0.60 -4.36 11.54
CA PRO A 23 0.09 -4.85 12.72
C PRO A 23 1.60 -4.57 12.72
N ASP A 24 2.24 -4.59 11.54
CA ASP A 24 3.65 -4.25 11.38
C ASP A 24 3.88 -2.74 11.55
N VAL A 25 2.97 -1.91 11.03
CA VAL A 25 2.99 -0.45 11.20
C VAL A 25 2.92 -0.10 12.68
N PHE A 26 1.96 -0.64 13.43
CA PHE A 26 1.83 -0.35 14.85
C PHE A 26 3.04 -0.82 15.67
N ARG A 27 3.69 -1.92 15.27
CA ARG A 27 4.84 -2.47 16.00
C ARG A 27 6.17 -1.78 15.65
N LEU A 28 6.37 -1.42 14.38
CA LEU A 28 7.66 -0.93 13.86
C LEU A 28 7.64 0.57 13.54
N CYS A 29 6.51 1.09 13.07
CA CYS A 29 6.35 2.41 12.47
C CYS A 29 5.29 3.28 13.17
N SER A 30 4.91 2.97 14.41
CA SER A 30 3.85 3.68 15.15
C SER A 30 4.12 5.18 15.29
N ALA A 31 5.39 5.57 15.34
CA ALA A 31 5.82 6.97 15.36
C ALA A 31 5.50 7.75 14.08
N GLN A 32 5.12 7.08 12.99
CA GLN A 32 4.78 7.72 11.70
C GLN A 32 3.28 7.93 11.52
N ILE A 33 2.44 7.30 12.34
CA ILE A 33 0.98 7.48 12.32
C ILE A 33 0.66 8.95 12.67
N PRO A 34 -0.23 9.64 11.94
CA PRO A 34 -1.16 9.14 10.91
C PRO A 34 -0.68 9.32 9.45
N ASN A 35 0.60 9.62 9.21
CA ASN A 35 1.10 9.93 7.87
C ASN A 35 1.37 8.66 7.05
N GLU A 36 0.46 8.29 6.14
CA GLU A 36 0.61 7.13 5.26
C GLU A 36 1.92 7.13 4.46
N ASP A 37 2.32 8.24 3.84
CA ASP A 37 3.59 8.32 3.08
C ASP A 37 4.81 7.97 3.94
N ARG A 38 4.81 8.44 5.20
CA ARG A 38 5.90 8.14 6.13
C ARG A 38 5.83 6.71 6.64
N ILE A 39 4.64 6.16 6.79
CA ILE A 39 4.43 4.75 7.11
C ILE A 39 4.98 3.88 5.98
N VAL A 40 4.63 4.15 4.71
CA VAL A 40 5.13 3.41 3.56
C VAL A 40 6.66 3.51 3.43
N ALA A 41 7.23 4.69 3.66
CA ALA A 41 8.69 4.87 3.70
C ALA A 41 9.35 4.09 4.85
N CYS A 42 8.71 4.05 6.03
CA CYS A 42 9.18 3.29 7.18
C CYS A 42 9.11 1.78 6.94
N LEU A 43 7.99 1.29 6.41
CA LEU A 43 7.81 -0.11 6.02
C LEU A 43 8.87 -0.52 4.99
N ASN A 44 9.10 0.30 3.96
CA ASN A 44 10.17 0.07 2.96
C ASN A 44 11.56 -0.09 3.60
N LYS A 45 11.89 0.72 4.61
CA LYS A 45 13.16 0.58 5.35
C LYS A 45 13.21 -0.67 6.23
N HIS A 46 12.05 -1.17 6.65
CA HIS A 46 11.92 -2.32 7.55
C HIS A 46 11.41 -3.60 6.86
N MET A 47 11.53 -3.71 5.53
CA MET A 47 11.10 -4.86 4.72
C MET A 47 11.49 -6.23 5.29
N ALA A 48 12.69 -6.34 5.86
CA ALA A 48 13.19 -7.56 6.48
C ALA A 48 12.47 -7.95 7.78
N LYS A 49 11.87 -6.97 8.48
CA LYS A 49 11.15 -7.14 9.75
C LYS A 49 9.63 -7.24 9.58
N LEU A 50 9.11 -6.95 8.39
CA LEU A 50 7.68 -7.08 8.09
C LEU A 50 7.21 -8.52 8.13
N SER A 51 5.92 -8.71 8.44
CA SER A 51 5.22 -9.96 8.23
C SER A 51 5.28 -10.38 6.74
N PRO A 52 5.23 -11.69 6.45
CA PRO A 52 5.20 -12.18 5.08
C PRO A 52 4.01 -11.61 4.29
N ALA A 53 2.85 -11.42 4.93
CA ALA A 53 1.68 -10.81 4.29
C ALA A 53 1.96 -9.37 3.83
N CYS A 54 2.42 -8.50 4.73
CA CYS A 54 2.73 -7.11 4.38
C CYS A 54 3.88 -6.98 3.37
N ARG A 55 4.85 -7.91 3.43
CA ARG A 55 5.97 -7.94 2.48
C ARG A 55 5.51 -8.29 1.07
N GLU A 56 4.58 -9.24 0.92
CA GLU A 56 4.01 -9.58 -0.38
C GLU A 56 3.23 -8.40 -0.97
N VAL A 57 2.47 -7.68 -0.13
CA VAL A 57 1.79 -6.44 -0.52
C VAL A 57 2.78 -5.41 -1.05
N MET A 58 3.84 -5.09 -0.29
CA MET A 58 4.82 -4.07 -0.71
C MET A 58 5.63 -4.49 -1.95
N ARG A 59 5.84 -5.79 -2.15
CA ARG A 59 6.44 -6.34 -3.38
C ARG A 59 5.49 -6.26 -4.58
N GLY A 60 4.20 -6.49 -4.36
CA GLY A 60 3.15 -6.45 -5.39
C GLY A 60 2.70 -5.02 -5.77
N ASP A 61 2.75 -4.07 -4.84
CA ASP A 61 2.37 -2.67 -5.07
C ASP A 61 3.34 -1.95 -6.03
N SER A 62 4.63 -2.36 -6.00
CA SER A 62 5.65 -1.96 -6.98
C SER A 62 5.31 -2.38 -8.43
N ALA A 63 4.43 -3.38 -8.61
CA ALA A 63 3.95 -3.79 -9.93
C ALA A 63 2.68 -3.04 -10.37
N LYS A 64 1.87 -2.51 -9.43
CA LYS A 64 0.66 -1.72 -9.74
C LYS A 64 0.96 -0.26 -10.05
N THR A 65 2.06 0.30 -9.54
CA THR A 65 2.51 1.66 -9.89
C THR A 65 2.93 1.82 -11.36
N LYS A 66 3.08 0.72 -12.12
CA LYS A 66 3.36 0.75 -13.56
C LYS A 66 2.12 0.85 -14.45
N SER A 67 0.90 0.89 -13.90
CA SER A 67 -0.33 1.14 -14.69
C SER A 67 -0.92 2.53 -14.49
N ARG A 68 -0.22 3.43 -13.78
CA ARG A 68 -0.65 4.80 -13.50
C ARG A 68 0.31 5.87 -14.06
N GLU A 69 1.04 5.53 -15.13
CA GLU A 69 1.76 6.51 -15.96
C GLU A 69 1.63 6.14 -17.45
N LYS A 70 0.40 5.84 -17.86
CA LYS A 70 0.05 5.64 -19.27
C LYS A 70 -1.37 6.13 -19.56
N ARG A 71 -1.64 7.41 -19.27
CA ARG A 71 -2.59 8.22 -20.03
C ARG A 71 -2.11 9.66 -20.09
#